data_AF-A0A3C1VMG8-F1
#
_entry.id   AF-A0A3C1VMG8-F1
#
_cell.length_a   1.000
_cell.length_b   1.000
_cell.length_c   1.000
_cell.angle_alpha   90.00
_cell.angle_beta   90.00
_cell.angle_gamma   90.00
#
_symmetry.space_group_name_H-M   'P 1'
#
loop_
_entity.id
_entity.type
_entity.pdbx_description
1 polymer ?
#
loop_
_entity_poly.entity_id
_entity_poly.type
_entity_poly.pdbx_seq_one_letter_code
_entity_poly.pdbx_strand_id
1 'polypeptide(L)' 'MVWLQYLLPQHLLSKLMFRFARIENTWLKNTFTHWFVKAYQVDLSEANREQVENYTHFNDFFTR' A
#
# COMPACT_ATOMS: atom_id res chain seq x y z
N MET A 1 -19.89 18.80 1.65
CA MET A 1 -20.43 18.06 0.48
C MET A 1 -20.08 16.58 0.64
N VAL A 2 -20.98 15.78 1.24
CA VAL A 2 -20.72 14.37 1.64
C VAL A 2 -21.20 13.36 0.57
N TRP A 3 -21.78 13.87 -0.52
CA TRP A 3 -22.41 13.10 -1.59
C TRP A 3 -21.50 12.04 -2.22
N LEU A 4 -20.19 12.31 -2.30
CA LEU A 4 -19.21 11.37 -2.84
C LEU A 4 -19.09 10.10 -1.97
N GLN A 5 -19.18 10.22 -0.64
CA GLN A 5 -19.12 9.06 0.27
C GLN A 5 -20.35 8.15 0.15
N TYR A 6 -21.50 8.71 -0.26
CA TYR A 6 -22.74 7.95 -0.50
C TYR A 6 -22.77 7.26 -1.86
N LEU A 7 -22.13 7.85 -2.88
CA LEU A 7 -22.02 7.26 -4.21
C LEU A 7 -20.89 6.23 -4.32
N LEU A 8 -19.83 6.39 -3.53
CA LEU A 8 -18.70 5.47 -3.54
C LEU A 8 -19.07 4.18 -2.78
N PRO A 9 -19.04 3.00 -3.43
CA PRO A 9 -19.26 1.73 -2.74
C PRO A 9 -18.04 1.42 -1.87
N GLN A 10 -18.03 1.93 -0.64
CA GLN A 10 -16.90 1.84 0.29
C GLN A 10 -16.44 0.39 0.48
N HIS A 11 -17.37 -0.55 0.62
CA HIS A 11 -17.05 -1.98 0.72
C HIS A 11 -16.35 -2.55 -0.51
N LEU A 12 -16.70 -2.08 -1.71
CA LEU A 12 -16.08 -2.54 -2.95
C LEU A 12 -14.68 -1.96 -3.09
N LEU A 13 -14.50 -0.67 -2.76
CA LEU A 13 -13.20 -0.02 -2.68
C LEU A 13 -12.27 -0.69 -1.67
N SER A 14 -12.76 -1.01 -0.47
CA SER A 14 -11.98 -1.75 0.52
C SER A 14 -11.57 -3.13 0.01
N LYS A 15 -12.46 -3.88 -0.64
CA LYS A 15 -12.11 -5.18 -1.23
C LYS A 15 -11.09 -5.06 -2.37
N LEU A 16 -11.20 -4.02 -3.20
CA LEU A 16 -10.24 -3.75 -4.26
C LEU A 16 -8.87 -3.39 -3.69
N MET A 17 -8.82 -2.50 -2.70
CA MET A 17 -7.57 -2.14 -2.01
C MET A 17 -6.94 -3.35 -1.32
N PHE A 18 -7.74 -4.19 -0.68
CA PHE A 18 -7.26 -5.43 -0.07
C PHE A 18 -6.64 -6.40 -1.07
N ARG A 19 -7.28 -6.56 -2.25
CA ARG A 19 -6.70 -7.36 -3.35
C ARG A 19 -5.45 -6.71 -3.91
N PHE A 20 -5.46 -5.40 -4.09
CA PHE A 20 -4.33 -4.62 -4.60
C PHE A 20 -3.11 -4.73 -3.69
N ALA A 21 -3.32 -4.62 -2.37
CA ALA A 21 -2.27 -4.72 -1.38
C ALA A 21 -1.60 -6.10 -1.34
N ARG A 22 -2.27 -7.15 -1.85
CA ARG A 22 -1.75 -8.53 -1.97
C ARG A 22 -1.18 -8.86 -3.35
N ILE A 23 -1.10 -7.90 -4.26
CA ILE A 23 -0.46 -8.15 -5.56
C ILE A 23 1.03 -8.40 -5.32
N GLU A 24 1.49 -9.58 -5.74
CA GLU A 24 2.89 -10.01 -5.64
C GLU A 24 3.74 -9.58 -6.83
N ASN A 25 3.16 -8.85 -7.80
CA ASN A 25 3.90 -8.34 -8.95
C ASN A 25 4.99 -7.36 -8.48
N THR A 26 6.24 -7.80 -8.54
CA THR A 26 7.42 -7.11 -8.02
C THR A 26 7.54 -5.69 -8.55
N TRP A 27 7.25 -5.46 -9.85
CA TRP A 27 7.34 -4.13 -10.42
C TRP A 27 6.27 -3.18 -9.86
N LEU A 28 5.03 -3.66 -9.76
CA LEU A 28 3.91 -2.86 -9.29
C LEU A 28 4.00 -2.58 -7.79
N LYS A 29 4.32 -3.59 -6.99
CA LYS A 29 4.47 -3.44 -5.53
C LYS A 29 5.65 -2.52 -5.20
N ASN A 30 6.81 -2.69 -5.86
CA ASN A 30 8.01 -1.92 -5.51
C ASN A 30 7.80 -0.46 -5.91
N THR A 31 7.27 -0.20 -7.11
CA THR A 31 6.97 1.18 -7.55
C THR A 31 5.98 1.86 -6.62
N PHE A 32 4.88 1.17 -6.26
CA PHE A 32 3.87 1.72 -5.37
C PHE A 32 4.40 1.96 -3.96
N THR A 33 5.17 1.02 -3.41
CA THR A 33 5.70 1.11 -2.05
C THR A 33 6.80 2.15 -1.95
N HIS A 34 7.69 2.27 -2.96
CA HIS A 34 8.65 3.37 -3.05
C HIS A 34 7.97 4.72 -3.13
N TRP A 35 6.94 4.84 -3.97
CA TRP A 35 6.13 6.05 -4.04
C TRP A 35 5.48 6.36 -2.70
N PHE A 36 4.92 5.37 -2.01
CA PHE A 36 4.29 5.52 -0.71
C PHE A 36 5.29 6.01 0.35
N VAL A 37 6.45 5.35 0.46
CA VAL A 37 7.52 5.76 1.38
C VAL A 37 7.93 7.21 1.12
N LYS A 38 8.07 7.60 -0.15
CA LYS A 38 8.45 8.97 -0.52
C LYS A 38 7.33 9.98 -0.23
N ALA A 39 6.08 9.64 -0.53
CA ALA A 39 4.93 10.52 -0.37
C ALA A 39 4.60 10.78 1.10
N TYR A 40 4.72 9.75 1.95
CA TYR A 40 4.44 9.82 3.38
C TYR A 40 5.69 9.97 4.24
N GLN A 41 6.87 10.11 3.62
CA GLN A 41 8.17 10.21 4.29
C GLN A 41 8.35 9.13 5.36
N VAL A 42 8.01 7.88 5.02
CA VAL A 42 8.11 6.75 5.95
C VAL A 42 9.58 6.52 6.27
N ASP A 43 9.92 6.54 7.55
CA ASP A 43 11.26 6.19 8.00
C ASP A 43 11.47 4.66 7.82
N LEU A 44 12.43 4.30 6.99
CA LEU A 44 12.84 2.91 6.75
C LEU A 44 14.00 2.50 7.66
N SER A 45 14.68 3.45 8.31
CA SER A 45 15.83 3.18 9.18
C SER A 45 15.43 2.55 10.51
N GLU A 46 14.20 2.80 10.99
CA GLU A 46 13.63 2.11 12.15
C GLU A 46 13.07 0.73 11.82
N ALA A 47 12.95 0.40 10.53
CA ALA A 47 12.36 -0.85 10.11
C ALA A 47 13.36 -2.00 10.10
N ASN A 48 12.90 -3.18 10.52
CA ASN A 48 13.70 -4.40 10.49
C ASN A 48 14.19 -4.77 9.07
N ARG A 49 13.46 -4.34 8.03
CA ARG A 49 13.87 -4.44 6.62
C ARG A 49 13.96 -3.04 6.02
N GLU A 50 15.18 -2.58 5.80
CA GLU A 50 15.47 -1.26 5.25
C GLU A 50 15.10 -1.15 3.76
N GLN A 51 15.18 -2.28 3.02
CA GLN A 51 14.86 -2.30 1.60
C GLN A 51 13.39 -2.66 1.38
N VAL A 52 12.72 -1.82 0.60
CA VAL A 52 11.32 -1.99 0.18
C VAL A 52 11.09 -3.29 -0.59
N GLU A 53 12.12 -3.76 -1.29
CA GLU A 53 12.09 -4.98 -2.12
C GLU A 53 11.96 -6.26 -1.28
N ASN A 54 12.33 -6.22 0.00
CA ASN A 54 12.26 -7.35 0.92
C ASN A 54 10.83 -7.66 1.39
N TYR A 55 9.85 -6.81 1.08
CA TYR A 55 8.45 -7.05 1.40
C TYR A 55 7.75 -7.80 0.26
N THR A 56 7.07 -8.90 0.55
CA THR A 56 6.47 -9.77 -0.49
C THR A 56 5.39 -9.05 -1.31
N HIS A 57 4.60 -8.21 -0.66
CA HIS A 57 3.53 -7.39 -1.25
C HIS A 57 3.28 -6.15 -0.37
N PHE A 58 2.58 -5.13 -0.89
CA PHE A 58 2.36 -3.88 -0.15
C PHE A 58 1.72 -4.08 1.23
N ASN A 59 0.82 -5.05 1.39
CA ASN A 59 0.20 -5.35 2.68
C ASN A 59 1.25 -5.76 3.74
N ASP A 60 2.32 -6.45 3.34
CA ASP A 60 3.40 -6.90 4.24
C ASP A 60 4.25 -5.72 4.69
N PHE A 61 4.45 -4.74 3.79
CA PHE A 61 5.04 -3.45 4.14
C PHE A 61 4.14 -2.62 5.05
N PHE A 62 2.81 -2.67 4.86
CA PHE A 62 1.87 -1.85 5.63
C PHE A 62 1.61 -2.39 7.04
N THR A 63 1.68 -3.70 7.25
CA THR A 63 1.44 -4.35 8.56
C THR A 63 2.69 -4.47 9.43
N ARG A 64 3.84 -4.02 8.96
CA ARG A 64 5.11 -4.04 9.71
C ARG A 64 5.16 -2.98 10.79
#